data_AF-A0A9E2TN38-F1
#
_entry.id   AF-A0A9E2TN38-F1
#
_cell.length_a   1.000
_cell.length_b   1.000
_cell.length_c   1.000
_cell.angle_alpha   90.00
_cell.angle_beta   90.00
_cell.angle_gamma   90.00
#
_symmetry.space_group_name_H-M   'P 1'
#
loop_
_entity.id
_entity.type
_entity.pdbx_description
1 polymer ?
#
loop_
_entity_poly.entity_id
_entity_poly.type
_entity_poly.pdbx_seq_one_letter_code
_entity_poly.pdbx_strand_id
1 'polypeptide(L)'
;MRTHPLEHDLNADASDILSAIQKGFRTIIDVKGKLAEYFLLKEIQRLKRKGLVAEFVWTDKDGQPDFLVECQGHPLKIECKNIRSRQLFRSPPSYRIELQKTRNSKDGTNTRGSTK
;
A
#
# COMPACT_ATOMS: atom_id res chain seq x y z
N MET A 1 21.90 20.25 4.46
CA MET A 1 20.82 19.36 4.01
C MET A 1 20.42 18.47 5.18
N ARG A 2 19.12 18.27 5.42
CA ARG A 2 18.67 17.33 6.46
C ARG A 2 18.69 15.93 5.83
N THR A 3 19.58 15.07 6.30
CA THR A 3 19.63 13.67 5.89
C THR A 3 18.37 12.95 6.35
N HIS A 4 17.82 12.13 5.46
CA HIS A 4 16.67 11.30 5.76
C HIS A 4 17.11 10.10 6.61
N PRO A 5 16.38 9.69 7.67
CA PRO A 5 16.78 8.57 8.52
C PRO A 5 17.07 7.27 7.74
N LEU A 6 16.29 7.01 6.68
CA LEU A 6 16.51 5.85 5.81
C LEU A 6 17.87 5.85 5.09
N GLU A 7 18.48 7.02 4.85
CA GLU A 7 19.84 7.10 4.27
C GLU A 7 20.87 6.53 5.25
N HIS A 8 20.69 6.80 6.54
CA HIS A 8 21.51 6.22 7.60
C HIS A 8 21.25 4.72 7.74
N ASP A 9 19.97 4.30 7.81
CA ASP A 9 19.60 2.90 8.04
C ASP A 9 20.02 1.98 6.89
N LEU A 10 20.03 2.48 5.65
CA LEU A 10 20.47 1.74 4.47
C LEU A 10 21.95 1.96 4.12
N ASN A 11 22.65 2.83 4.87
CA ASN A 11 24.03 3.20 4.63
C ASN A 11 24.31 3.61 3.16
N ALA A 12 23.43 4.43 2.61
CA ALA A 12 23.49 4.93 1.23
C ALA A 12 22.74 6.25 1.13
N ASP A 13 23.14 7.14 0.21
CA ASP A 13 22.39 8.37 -0.03
C ASP A 13 21.07 8.09 -0.77
N ALA A 14 20.17 9.09 -0.77
CA ALA A 14 18.87 8.97 -1.41
C ALA A 14 18.97 8.64 -2.92
N SER A 15 20.00 9.13 -3.62
CA SER A 15 20.17 8.86 -5.05
C SER A 15 20.51 7.40 -5.29
N ASP A 16 21.43 6.84 -4.51
CA ASP A 16 21.80 5.43 -4.57
C ASP A 16 20.65 4.51 -4.18
N ILE A 17 19.89 4.85 -3.13
CA ILE A 17 18.69 4.11 -2.72
C ILE A 17 17.65 4.08 -3.84
N LEU A 18 17.33 5.24 -4.43
CA LEU A 18 16.34 5.33 -5.51
C LEU A 18 16.82 4.58 -6.77
N SER A 19 18.11 4.67 -7.07
CA SER A 19 18.74 3.93 -8.18
C SER A 19 18.68 2.41 -7.97
N ALA A 20 18.88 1.95 -6.73
CA ALA A 20 18.75 0.53 -6.37
C ALA A 20 17.29 0.05 -6.50
N ILE A 21 16.33 0.84 -6.01
CA ILE A 21 14.89 0.55 -6.16
C ILE A 21 14.53 0.45 -7.64
N GLN A 22 14.94 1.40 -8.47
CA GLN A 22 14.62 1.43 -9.90
C GLN A 22 15.08 0.18 -10.65
N LYS A 23 16.18 -0.45 -10.23
CA LYS A 23 16.72 -1.66 -10.87
C LYS A 23 15.97 -2.94 -10.45
N GLY A 24 15.25 -2.93 -9.34
CA GLY A 24 14.55 -4.10 -8.80
C GLY A 24 13.05 -4.08 -9.10
N PHE A 25 12.57 -4.91 -10.03
CA PHE A 25 11.13 -5.00 -10.34
C PHE A 25 10.26 -5.24 -9.10
N ARG A 26 10.65 -6.22 -8.24
CA ARG A 26 9.93 -6.52 -6.99
C ARG A 26 9.95 -5.33 -6.03
N THR A 27 11.12 -4.70 -5.88
CA THR A 27 11.30 -3.52 -5.03
C THR A 27 10.40 -2.36 -5.47
N ILE A 28 10.27 -2.10 -6.78
CA ILE A 28 9.35 -1.07 -7.30
C ILE A 28 7.91 -1.39 -6.90
N ILE A 29 7.48 -2.66 -7.02
CA ILE A 29 6.11 -3.06 -6.67
C ILE A 29 5.88 -2.91 -5.16
N ASP A 30 6.81 -3.36 -4.33
CA ASP A 30 6.74 -3.21 -2.87
C ASP A 30 6.67 -1.74 -2.45
N VAL A 31 7.56 -0.90 -3.00
CA VAL A 31 7.58 0.56 -2.74
C VAL A 31 6.28 1.20 -3.20
N LYS A 32 5.72 0.82 -4.36
CA LYS A 32 4.40 1.31 -4.79
C LYS A 32 3.31 0.94 -3.80
N GLY A 33 3.28 -0.31 -3.32
CA GLY A 33 2.32 -0.75 -2.30
C GLY A 33 2.41 0.09 -1.03
N LYS A 34 3.63 0.26 -0.50
CA LYS A 34 3.88 1.05 0.70
C LYS A 34 3.58 2.54 0.52
N LEU A 35 3.85 3.11 -0.64
CA LEU A 35 3.46 4.50 -0.96
C LEU A 35 1.94 4.67 -0.97
N ALA A 36 1.19 3.68 -1.44
CA ALA A 36 -0.28 3.74 -1.43
C ALA A 36 -0.82 3.77 0.01
N GLU A 37 -0.34 2.88 0.87
CA GLU A 37 -0.66 2.88 2.31
C GLU A 37 -0.28 4.22 2.95
N TYR A 38 0.92 4.73 2.66
CA TYR A 38 1.40 6.00 3.21
C TYR A 38 0.57 7.21 2.75
N PHE A 39 0.08 7.22 1.51
CA PHE A 39 -0.82 8.28 1.04
C PHE A 39 -2.21 8.15 1.66
N LEU A 40 -2.72 6.94 1.85
CA LEU A 40 -3.96 6.71 2.59
C LEU A 40 -3.83 7.20 4.05
N LEU A 41 -2.71 6.94 4.71
CA LEU A 41 -2.41 7.48 6.04
C LEU A 41 -2.55 9.00 6.07
N LYS A 42 -1.96 9.71 5.10
CA LYS A 42 -2.06 11.18 5.04
C LYS A 42 -3.50 11.66 4.89
N GLU A 43 -4.32 10.95 4.13
CA GLU A 43 -5.74 11.26 4.00
C GLU A 43 -6.50 10.98 5.31
N ILE A 44 -6.25 9.86 5.99
CA ILE A 44 -6.84 9.56 7.31
C ILE A 44 -6.43 10.64 8.33
N GLN A 45 -5.16 11.05 8.36
CA GLN A 45 -4.69 12.15 9.21
C GLN A 45 -5.38 13.48 8.87
N ARG A 46 -5.64 13.75 7.59
CA ARG A 46 -6.42 14.92 7.16
C ARG A 46 -7.87 14.83 7.63
N LEU A 47 -8.50 13.65 7.60
CA LEU A 47 -9.85 13.43 8.11
C LEU A 47 -9.93 13.54 9.63
N LYS A 48 -8.91 13.07 10.36
CA LYS A 48 -8.78 13.26 11.81
C LYS A 48 -8.71 14.73 12.19
N ARG A 49 -7.90 15.53 11.48
CA ARG A 49 -7.85 16.99 11.66
C ARG A 49 -9.19 17.69 11.38
N LYS A 50 -10.08 17.09 10.61
CA LYS A 50 -11.45 17.59 10.34
C LYS A 50 -12.49 17.07 11.35
N GLY A 51 -12.09 16.26 12.33
CA GLY A 51 -13.00 15.66 13.31
C GLY A 51 -13.88 14.53 12.76
N LEU A 52 -13.58 14.00 11.57
CA LEU A 52 -14.35 12.92 10.95
C LEU A 52 -13.85 11.52 11.35
N VAL A 53 -12.57 11.43 11.70
CA VAL A 53 -11.93 10.24 12.27
C VAL A 53 -11.55 10.59 13.70
N ALA A 54 -11.99 9.78 14.66
CA ALA A 54 -11.60 9.94 16.06
C ALA A 54 -10.18 9.40 16.25
N GLU A 55 -9.99 8.11 15.97
CA GLU A 55 -8.72 7.42 16.14
C GLU A 55 -8.41 6.50 14.96
N PHE A 56 -7.13 6.19 14.77
CA PHE A 56 -6.71 5.20 13.77
C PHE A 56 -5.39 4.52 14.16
N VAL A 57 -5.20 3.30 13.66
CA VAL A 57 -3.97 2.50 13.77
C VAL A 57 -3.56 2.03 12.38
N TRP A 58 -2.32 2.29 11.99
CA TRP A 58 -1.68 1.70 10.80
C TRP A 58 -0.91 0.45 11.23
N THR A 59 -1.17 -0.68 10.56
CA THR A 59 -0.58 -1.98 10.89
C THR A 59 0.18 -2.53 9.69
N ASP A 60 1.41 -3.01 9.91
CA ASP A 60 2.22 -3.71 8.89
C ASP A 60 2.40 -5.20 9.25
N LYS A 61 1.37 -5.81 9.83
CA LYS A 61 1.39 -7.20 10.29
C LYS A 61 0.58 -8.06 9.34
N ASP A 62 1.19 -9.13 8.87
CA ASP A 62 0.51 -10.11 8.02
C ASP A 62 -0.76 -10.65 8.71
N GLY A 63 -1.85 -10.69 7.95
CA GLY A 63 -3.15 -11.17 8.43
C GLY A 63 -3.97 -10.14 9.23
N GLN A 64 -3.45 -8.92 9.42
CA GLN A 64 -4.20 -7.78 9.93
C GLN A 64 -4.55 -6.81 8.80
N PRO A 65 -5.65 -6.06 8.92
CA PRO A 65 -5.95 -4.98 7.98
C PRO A 65 -4.88 -3.89 8.07
N ASP A 66 -4.58 -3.27 6.93
CA ASP A 66 -3.62 -2.17 6.85
C ASP A 66 -4.00 -1.04 7.83
N PHE A 67 -5.30 -0.73 7.95
CA PHE A 67 -5.78 0.25 8.93
C PHE A 67 -6.98 -0.22 9.73
N LEU A 68 -7.00 0.16 11.01
CA LEU A 68 -8.18 0.20 11.87
C LEU A 68 -8.52 1.66 12.13
N VAL A 69 -9.75 2.08 11.83
CA VAL A 69 -10.17 3.49 11.91
C VAL A 69 -11.48 3.59 12.68
N GLU A 70 -11.59 4.55 13.59
CA GLU A 70 -12.86 4.89 14.25
C GLU A 70 -13.45 6.14 13.59
N CYS A 71 -14.58 5.97 12.91
CA CYS A 71 -15.32 7.04 12.25
C CYS A 71 -16.69 7.19 12.91
N GLN A 72 -16.94 8.30 13.60
CA GLN A 72 -18.27 8.60 14.18
C GLN A 72 -18.81 7.47 15.08
N GLY A 73 -17.94 6.84 15.89
CA GLY A 73 -18.31 5.71 16.76
C GLY A 73 -18.40 4.35 16.06
N HIS A 74 -18.10 4.28 14.75
CA HIS A 74 -18.07 3.04 14.00
C HIS A 74 -16.64 2.59 13.70
N PRO A 75 -16.25 1.37 14.12
CA PRO A 75 -14.96 0.80 13.77
C PRO A 75 -14.97 0.31 12.31
N LEU A 76 -13.98 0.76 11.53
CA LEU A 76 -13.75 0.37 10.15
C LEU A 76 -12.41 -0.38 10.03
N LYS A 77 -12.43 -1.46 9.25
CA LYS A 77 -11.23 -2.19 8.82
C LYS A 77 -10.96 -1.84 7.36
N ILE A 78 -9.74 -1.42 7.04
CA ILE A 78 -9.38 -0.95 5.71
C ILE A 78 -8.16 -1.70 5.19
N GLU A 79 -8.29 -2.21 3.96
CA GLU A 79 -7.21 -2.77 3.14
C GLU A 79 -6.88 -1.78 2.02
N CYS A 80 -5.63 -1.35 1.94
CA CYS A 80 -5.09 -0.53 0.88
C CYS A 80 -4.53 -1.42 -0.23
N LYS A 81 -4.91 -1.17 -1.48
CA LYS A 81 -4.36 -1.84 -2.66
C LYS A 81 -4.19 -0.84 -3.79
N ASN A 82 -3.12 -1.00 -4.55
CA ASN A 82 -2.92 -0.20 -5.75
C ASN A 82 -3.88 -0.61 -6.87
N ILE A 83 -4.29 0.38 -7.65
CA ILE A 83 -4.98 0.16 -8.91
C ILE A 83 -3.94 -0.21 -9.97
N ARG A 84 -4.13 -1.35 -10.65
CA ARG A 84 -3.23 -1.84 -11.72
C ARG A 84 -3.31 -1.02 -13.00
N SER A 85 -4.49 -0.50 -13.31
CA SER A 85 -4.73 0.31 -14.50
C SER A 85 -5.85 1.31 -14.24
N ARG A 86 -5.67 2.54 -14.73
CA ARG A 86 -6.72 3.57 -14.72
C ARG A 86 -7.84 3.30 -15.73
N GLN A 87 -7.72 2.25 -16.55
CA GLN A 87 -8.80 1.82 -17.44
C GLN A 87 -9.92 1.15 -16.65
N LEU A 88 -11.15 1.57 -16.93
CA LEU A 88 -12.35 0.92 -16.44
C LEU A 88 -12.41 -0.51 -17.00
N PHE A 89 -12.64 -1.47 -16.11
CA PHE A 89 -12.64 -2.88 -16.45
C PHE A 89 -14.02 -3.36 -16.92
N ARG A 90 -15.10 -2.92 -16.26
CA ARG A 90 -16.50 -3.29 -16.57
C ARG A 90 -17.46 -2.15 -16.19
N SER A 91 -18.73 -2.30 -16.60
CA SER A 91 -19.88 -1.54 -16.09
C SER A 91 -20.60 -2.38 -15.02
N PRO A 92 -20.92 -1.85 -13.83
CA PRO A 92 -20.62 -0.50 -13.34
C PRO A 92 -19.11 -0.26 -13.17
N PRO A 93 -18.65 1.01 -13.16
CA PRO A 93 -17.23 1.37 -13.17
C PRO A 93 -16.42 0.60 -12.13
N SER A 94 -15.56 -0.30 -12.60
CA SER A 94 -14.70 -1.12 -11.74
C SER A 94 -13.26 -1.01 -12.19
N TYR A 95 -12.33 -1.04 -11.23
CA TYR A 95 -10.89 -0.98 -11.47
C TYR A 95 -10.25 -2.33 -11.14
N ARG A 96 -9.24 -2.72 -11.92
CA ARG A 96 -8.41 -3.87 -11.54
C ARG A 96 -7.45 -3.43 -10.44
N ILE A 97 -7.49 -4.13 -9.31
CA ILE A 97 -6.55 -3.92 -8.20
C ILE A 97 -5.41 -4.93 -8.26
N GLU A 98 -4.30 -4.59 -7.61
CA GLU A 98 -3.15 -5.46 -7.47
C GLU A 98 -3.36 -6.44 -6.31
N LEU A 99 -3.67 -7.70 -6.64
CA LEU A 99 -3.94 -8.76 -5.65
C LEU A 99 -2.68 -9.50 -5.18
N GLN A 100 -1.52 -9.19 -5.75
CA GLN A 100 -0.32 -10.00 -5.55
C GLN A 100 0.41 -9.55 -4.28
N LYS A 101 0.34 -10.38 -3.21
CA LYS A 101 1.36 -10.36 -2.16
C LYS A 101 2.69 -10.77 -2.81
N THR A 102 3.78 -10.04 -2.55
CA THR A 102 5.13 -10.37 -3.05
C THR A 102 5.73 -11.58 -2.31
N ARG A 103 4.98 -12.68 -2.19
CA ARG A 103 5.54 -13.99 -1.88
C ARG A 103 5.73 -14.76 -3.18
N ASN A 104 6.96 -15.21 -3.37
CA ASN A 104 7.31 -16.23 -4.34
C ASN A 104 6.30 -17.38 -4.16
N SER A 105 5.48 -17.65 -5.17
CA SER A 105 4.87 -18.97 -5.32
C SER A 105 6.04 -19.92 -5.53
N LYS A 106 6.45 -20.64 -4.48
CA LYS A 106 6.93 -22.00 -4.72
C LYS A 106 5.71 -22.73 -5.30
N ASP A 107 5.95 -23.39 -6.42
CA ASP A 107 4.98 -24.02 -7.31
C ASP A 107 4.37 -23.08 -8.36
N GLY A 108 5.00 -23.11 -9.53
CA GLY A 108 4.58 -22.46 -10.77
C GLY A 108 3.32 -23.08 -11.37
N THR A 109 2.25 -23.22 -10.59
CA THR A 109 0.91 -23.48 -11.12
C THR A 109 0.12 -22.17 -11.13
N ASN A 110 -0.29 -21.77 -12.34
CA ASN A 110 -1.12 -20.60 -12.59
C ASN A 110 -2.48 -20.79 -11.90
N THR A 111 -2.65 -20.28 -10.68
CA THR A 111 -3.97 -20.15 -10.06
C THR A 111 -4.63 -18.89 -10.62
N ARG A 112 -5.20 -19.00 -11.83
CA ARG A 112 -6.18 -18.03 -12.32
C ARG A 112 -7.42 -18.15 -11.45
N GLY A 113 -7.72 -17.10 -10.69
CA GLY A 113 -9.02 -16.94 -10.05
C GLY A 113 -10.09 -16.80 -11.13
N SER A 114 -10.66 -17.92 -11.53
CA SER A 114 -11.86 -17.99 -12.36
C SER A 114 -13.06 -17.70 -11.45
N THR A 115 -13.64 -16.50 -11.56
CA THR A 115 -15.01 -16.30 -11.08
C THR A 115 -15.94 -16.73 -12.21
N LYS A 116 -16.87 -17.62 -11.86
CA LYS A 116 -17.95 -18.16 -12.70
C LYS A 116 -18.66 -17.07 -13.52
#